data_AF-A0A661HNR5-F1
#
_entry.id   AF-A0A661HNR5-F1
#
_cell.length_a   1.000
_cell.length_b   1.000
_cell.length_c   1.000
_cell.angle_alpha   90.00
_cell.angle_beta   90.00
_cell.angle_gamma   90.00
#
_symmetry.space_group_name_H-M   'P 1'
#
loop_
_entity.id
_entity.type
_entity.pdbx_description
1 polymer ?
#
loop_
_entity_poly.entity_id
_entity_poly.type
_entity_poly.pdbx_seq_one_letter_code
_entity_poly.pdbx_strand_id
1 'polypeptide(L)'
;MSFVNPQFFWVLVVPFVIFAFLISTNKERLSRIFDEKVLKRLSATDESMPMIVRNILMLLAILLLIIAMARPVMEKGDKKVEVQGLTLLAALDISGSMRSEDVYPNRLTFAKKKMSALLDAMPSDEIGVVAFAY
;
A
#
# COMPACT_ATOMS: atom_id res chain seq x y z
N MET A 1 5.99 6.58 -2.63
CA MET A 1 6.10 6.16 -1.22
C MET A 1 6.08 7.43 -0.40
N SER A 2 5.04 7.64 0.39
CA SER A 2 4.85 8.84 1.20
C SER A 2 4.88 8.44 2.68
N PHE A 3 5.19 9.40 3.56
CA PHE A 3 5.08 9.22 5.00
C PHE A 3 3.80 9.91 5.46
N VAL A 4 2.96 9.20 6.21
CA VAL A 4 1.71 9.77 6.72
C VAL A 4 1.97 10.81 7.80
N ASN A 5 3.02 10.61 8.60
CA ASN A 5 3.34 11.46 9.74
C ASN A 5 4.82 11.91 9.74
N PRO A 6 5.24 12.76 8.79
CA PRO A 6 6.65 13.19 8.69
C PRO A 6 7.14 13.98 9.92
N GLN A 7 6.23 14.56 10.71
CA GLN A 7 6.57 15.32 11.92
C GLN A 7 7.31 14.50 12.99
N PHE A 8 7.20 13.16 12.99
CA PHE A 8 7.92 12.33 13.96
C PHE A 8 9.44 12.34 13.76
N PHE A 9 9.96 12.78 12.61
CA PHE A 9 11.40 12.96 12.43
C PHE A 9 11.99 14.04 13.35
N TRP A 10 11.19 15.01 13.82
CA TRP A 10 11.65 16.00 14.81
C TRP A 10 11.98 15.37 16.16
N VAL A 11 11.36 14.23 16.50
CA VAL A 11 11.66 13.47 17.72
C VAL A 11 13.10 12.94 17.71
N LEU A 12 13.72 12.75 16.53
CA LEU A 12 15.10 12.28 16.37
C LEU A 12 16.15 13.23 17.00
N VAL A 13 15.79 14.51 17.16
CA VAL A 13 16.70 15.52 17.77
C VAL A 13 17.03 15.16 19.21
N VAL A 14 16.06 14.66 19.98
CA VAL A 14 16.23 14.32 21.41
C VAL A 14 17.27 13.21 21.63
N PRO A 15 17.14 12.00 21.02
CA PRO A 15 18.13 10.94 21.18
C PRO A 15 19.49 11.31 20.59
N PHE A 16 19.53 12.12 19.53
CA PHE A 16 20.80 12.60 18.95
C PHE A 16 21.55 13.53 19.92
N VAL A 17 20.85 14.47 20.56
CA VAL A 17 21.43 15.36 21.59
C VAL A 17 21.91 14.58 22.80
N ILE A 18 21.12 13.61 23.28
CA ILE A 18 21.52 12.73 24.40
C ILE A 18 22.78 11.94 24.03
N PHE A 19 22.83 11.38 22.82
CA PHE A 19 23.98 10.62 22.35
C PHE A 19 25.24 11.49 22.22
N ALA A 20 25.12 12.69 21.63
CA ALA A 20 26.22 13.65 21.54
C ALA A 20 26.73 14.08 22.92
N PHE A 21 25.82 14.32 23.86
CA PHE A 21 26.14 14.63 25.25
C PHE A 21 26.87 13.47 25.95
N LEU A 22 26.39 12.23 25.82
CA LEU A 22 27.03 11.06 26.43
C LEU A 22 28.43 10.79 25.88
N ILE A 23 28.67 11.05 24.59
CA ILE A 23 30.02 10.94 23.99
C ILE A 23 30.93 12.07 24.46
N SER A 24 30.42 13.30 24.55
CA SER A 24 31.19 14.49 24.95
C SER A 24 31.57 14.47 26.44
N THR A 25 30.69 13.96 27.31
CA THR A 25 30.86 14.09 28.77
C THR A 25 31.74 13.00 29.39
N ASN A 26 32.06 11.92 28.66
CA ASN A 26 32.75 10.76 29.24
C ASN A 26 34.28 10.81 29.19
N LYS A 27 34.91 11.60 28.31
CA LYS A 27 36.36 11.51 28.10
C LYS A 27 37.22 12.41 28.99
N GLU A 28 36.73 13.59 29.39
CA GLU A 28 37.58 14.57 30.08
C GLU A 28 37.35 14.68 31.59
N ARG A 29 36.19 14.23 32.10
CA ARG A 29 35.78 14.51 33.49
C ARG A 29 36.23 13.43 34.49
N LEU A 30 36.29 12.17 34.06
CA LEU A 30 36.65 11.04 34.92
C LEU A 30 38.17 10.91 35.14
N SER A 31 38.98 11.28 34.13
CA SER A 31 40.45 11.24 34.19
C SER A 31 41.07 12.33 35.08
N ARG A 32 40.30 13.37 35.47
CA ARG A 32 40.76 14.43 36.37
C ARG A 32 40.48 14.16 37.85
N ILE A 33 39.60 13.21 38.18
CA ILE A 33 39.12 12.98 39.55
C ILE A 33 39.55 11.60 40.07
N PHE A 34 39.77 10.62 39.20
CA PHE A 34 40.12 9.26 39.61
C PHE A 34 41.41 8.77 38.93
N ASP A 35 42.27 8.16 39.74
CA ASP A 35 43.49 7.50 39.30
C ASP A 35 43.14 6.32 38.37
N GLU A 36 43.85 6.17 37.25
CA GLU A 36 43.52 5.23 36.16
C GLU A 36 43.45 3.77 36.65
N LYS A 37 44.25 3.45 37.68
CA LYS A 37 44.28 2.14 38.37
C LYS A 37 43.04 1.86 39.22
N VAL A 38 42.41 2.89 39.80
CA VAL A 38 41.20 2.77 40.63
C VAL A 38 39.97 2.60 39.74
N LEU A 39 39.90 3.37 38.65
CA LEU A 39 38.87 3.21 37.61
C LEU A 39 38.84 1.80 37.03
N LYS A 40 40.02 1.23 36.74
CA LYS A 40 40.16 -0.14 36.20
C LYS A 40 39.76 -1.24 37.19
N ARG A 41 39.81 -0.97 38.51
CA ARG A 41 39.34 -1.90 39.56
C ARG A 41 37.85 -1.77 39.84
N LEU A 42 37.27 -0.60 39.60
CA LEU A 42 35.85 -0.33 39.77
C LEU A 42 35.03 -0.66 38.51
N SER A 43 35.66 -0.71 37.33
CA SER A 43 34.98 -1.19 36.13
C SER A 43 34.88 -2.71 36.20
N ALA A 44 33.68 -3.22 36.51
CA ALA A 44 33.28 -4.56 36.09
C ALA A 44 33.24 -4.56 34.56
N THR A 45 34.38 -4.79 33.93
CA THR A 45 34.48 -4.90 32.47
C THR A 45 33.85 -6.22 32.07
N ASP A 46 32.54 -6.17 31.82
CA ASP A 46 31.83 -7.25 31.16
C ASP A 46 32.35 -7.31 29.71
N GLU A 47 33.23 -8.28 29.42
CA GLU A 47 33.93 -8.40 28.13
C GLU A 47 33.03 -8.82 26.96
N SER A 48 31.73 -8.99 27.20
CA SER A 48 30.80 -9.57 26.25
C SER A 48 30.44 -8.65 25.06
N MET A 49 30.45 -7.31 25.22
CA MET A 49 30.11 -6.41 24.12
C MET A 49 30.71 -5.00 24.29
N PRO A 50 31.48 -4.49 23.30
CA PRO A 50 32.02 -3.13 23.37
C PRO A 50 30.90 -2.09 23.53
N MET A 51 31.08 -1.14 24.45
CA MET A 51 30.09 -0.09 24.74
C MET A 51 29.66 0.69 23.48
N ILE A 52 30.57 0.87 22.53
CA ILE A 52 30.32 1.50 21.23
C ILE A 52 29.27 0.71 20.43
N VAL A 53 29.41 -0.62 20.36
CA VAL A 53 28.48 -1.50 19.63
C VAL A 53 27.10 -1.44 20.28
N ARG A 54 27.02 -1.47 21.63
CA ARG A 54 25.75 -1.35 22.36
C ARG A 54 25.06 -0.02 22.05
N ASN A 55 25.79 1.08 22.07
CA ASN A 55 25.21 2.40 21.83
C ASN A 55 24.78 2.58 20.37
N ILE A 56 25.54 2.05 19.40
CA ILE A 56 25.14 2.04 17.99
C ILE A 56 23.85 1.23 17.80
N LEU A 57 23.75 0.06 18.43
CA LEU A 57 22.56 -0.79 18.33
C LEU A 57 21.33 -0.10 18.93
N MET A 58 21.48 0.58 20.07
CA MET A 58 20.41 1.38 20.67
C MET A 58 19.97 2.52 19.75
N LEU A 59 20.91 3.26 19.14
CA LEU A 59 20.57 4.31 18.18
C LEU A 59 19.82 3.77 16.96
N LEU A 60 20.27 2.63 16.43
CA LEU A 60 19.64 1.99 15.29
C LEU A 60 18.21 1.56 15.64
N ALA A 61 17.99 0.98 16.82
CA ALA A 61 16.66 0.59 17.30
C ALA A 61 15.72 1.80 17.42
N ILE A 62 16.20 2.93 17.97
CA ILE A 62 15.43 4.17 18.07
C ILE A 62 15.09 4.71 16.68
N LEU A 63 16.05 4.70 15.75
CA LEU A 63 15.85 5.15 14.38
C LEU A 63 14.78 4.31 13.66
N LEU A 64 14.83 2.98 13.81
CA LEU A 64 13.83 2.08 13.23
C LEU A 64 12.44 2.31 13.83
N LEU A 65 12.34 2.56 15.14
CA LEU A 65 11.08 2.92 15.79
C LEU A 65 10.50 4.22 15.23
N ILE A 66 11.33 5.25 15.04
CA ILE A 66 10.89 6.54 14.48
C ILE A 66 10.41 6.36 13.04
N ILE A 67 11.13 5.59 12.22
CA ILE A 67 10.69 5.28 10.85
C ILE A 67 9.35 4.53 10.86
N ALA A 68 9.17 3.56 11.75
CA ALA A 68 7.90 2.86 11.91
C ALA A 68 6.76 3.81 12.30
N MET A 69 7.00 4.75 13.22
CA MET A 69 6.03 5.77 13.64
C MET A 69 5.70 6.80 12.54
N ALA A 70 6.68 7.15 11.70
CA ALA A 70 6.47 7.99 10.52
C ALA A 70 5.53 7.34 9.48
N ARG A 71 5.29 6.03 9.63
CA ARG A 71 4.33 5.22 8.88
C ARG A 71 4.55 5.35 7.37
N PRO A 72 5.62 4.74 6.83
CA PRO A 72 5.84 4.69 5.39
C PRO A 72 4.69 3.94 4.71
N VAL A 73 4.05 4.59 3.75
CA VAL A 73 2.99 3.99 2.96
C VAL A 73 3.39 3.98 1.48
N MET A 74 3.11 2.86 0.83
CA MET A 74 3.05 2.81 -0.62
C MET A 74 1.63 3.18 -1.00
N GLU A 75 1.45 4.38 -1.56
CA GLU A 75 0.18 4.77 -2.16
C GLU A 75 -0.09 3.85 -3.34
N LYS A 76 -0.96 2.86 -3.12
CA LYS A 76 -1.63 2.17 -4.19
C LYS A 76 -2.72 3.13 -4.64
N GLY A 77 -2.38 4.03 -5.57
CA GLY A 77 -3.38 4.86 -6.22
C GLY A 77 -4.48 3.98 -6.80
N ASP A 78 -5.68 4.52 -6.94
CA ASP A 78 -6.78 3.83 -7.60
C ASP A 78 -6.28 3.31 -8.95
N LYS A 79 -6.18 1.98 -9.07
CA LYS A 79 -5.96 1.38 -10.38
C LYS A 79 -7.20 1.68 -11.18
N LYS A 80 -7.16 2.75 -11.98
CA LYS A 80 -8.06 2.95 -13.11
C LYS A 80 -7.81 1.78 -14.04
N VAL A 81 -8.57 0.71 -13.86
CA VAL A 81 -8.67 -0.36 -14.85
C VAL A 81 -9.47 0.27 -15.97
N GLU A 82 -8.81 0.53 -17.10
CA GLU A 82 -9.52 0.82 -18.34
C GLU A 82 -10.31 -0.44 -18.69
N VAL A 83 -11.60 -0.43 -18.37
CA VAL A 83 -12.53 -1.43 -18.88
C VAL A 83 -12.74 -1.08 -20.34
N GLN A 84 -12.00 -1.73 -21.23
CA GLN A 84 -12.30 -1.68 -22.67
C GLN A 84 -13.63 -2.42 -22.87
N GLY A 85 -14.69 -1.65 -23.11
CA GLY A 85 -15.97 -2.19 -23.58
C GLY A 85 -15.81 -2.73 -25.00
N LEU A 86 -16.54 -3.80 -25.33
CA LEU A 86 -16.64 -4.33 -26.68
C LEU A 86 -17.70 -3.53 -27.46
N THR A 87 -17.46 -3.25 -28.74
CA THR A 87 -18.48 -2.69 -29.64
C THR A 87 -19.15 -3.81 -30.43
N LEU A 88 -20.47 -3.96 -30.33
CA LEU A 88 -21.24 -5.00 -31.03
C LEU A 88 -22.42 -4.44 -31.82
N LEU A 89 -22.77 -5.11 -32.91
CA LEU A 89 -23.99 -4.87 -33.68
C LEU A 89 -24.88 -6.12 -33.65
N ALA A 90 -26.05 -6.02 -33.03
CA ALA A 90 -27.05 -7.09 -32.99
C ALA A 90 -28.11 -6.87 -34.07
N ALA A 91 -28.31 -7.86 -34.94
CA ALA A 91 -29.37 -7.83 -35.95
C ALA A 91 -30.53 -8.74 -35.50
N LEU A 92 -31.74 -8.18 -35.36
CA LEU A 92 -32.96 -8.87 -34.97
C LEU A 92 -33.88 -9.04 -36.17
N ASP A 93 -34.18 -10.28 -36.54
CA ASP A 93 -35.21 -10.58 -37.53
C ASP A 93 -36.60 -10.28 -36.96
N ILE A 94 -37.40 -9.51 -37.69
CA ILE A 94 -38.80 -9.18 -37.42
C ILE A 94 -39.74 -9.67 -38.53
N SER A 95 -39.27 -10.58 -39.39
CA SER A 95 -40.03 -11.22 -40.47
C SER A 95 -41.26 -11.99 -39.97
N GLY A 96 -42.16 -12.32 -40.89
CA GLY A 96 -43.37 -13.08 -40.56
C GLY A 96 -43.09 -14.42 -39.88
N SER A 97 -41.95 -15.06 -40.19
CA SER A 97 -41.53 -16.33 -39.57
C SER A 97 -41.28 -16.21 -38.06
N MET A 98 -40.93 -15.01 -37.58
CA MET A 98 -40.65 -14.75 -36.17
C MET A 98 -41.91 -14.62 -35.31
N ARG A 99 -43.10 -14.60 -35.94
CA ARG A 99 -44.39 -14.71 -35.24
C ARG A 99 -44.77 -16.16 -34.89
N SER A 100 -43.96 -17.14 -35.29
CA SER A 100 -44.16 -18.56 -34.96
C SER A 100 -44.13 -18.79 -33.44
N GLU A 101 -45.03 -19.66 -32.96
CA GLU A 101 -45.22 -20.01 -31.54
C GLU A 101 -44.57 -21.36 -31.16
N ASP A 102 -43.74 -21.93 -32.04
CA ASP A 102 -42.90 -23.09 -31.75
C ASP A 102 -41.94 -22.85 -30.56
N VAL A 103 -41.70 -21.58 -30.23
CA VAL A 103 -41.08 -21.16 -28.97
C VAL A 103 -42.03 -20.22 -28.24
N TYR A 104 -42.44 -20.58 -27.02
CA TYR A 104 -43.35 -19.78 -26.22
C TYR A 104 -42.72 -18.41 -25.83
N PRO A 105 -43.45 -17.28 -25.91
CA PRO A 105 -44.80 -17.14 -26.48
C PRO A 105 -44.82 -16.99 -28.01
N ASN A 106 -43.77 -16.41 -28.59
CA ASN A 106 -43.41 -16.54 -30.01
C ASN A 106 -41.90 -16.26 -30.15
N ARG A 107 -41.30 -16.68 -31.26
CA ARG A 107 -39.85 -16.52 -31.50
C ARG A 107 -39.38 -15.08 -31.31
N LEU A 108 -40.12 -14.09 -31.79
CA LEU A 108 -39.77 -12.67 -31.66
C LEU A 108 -39.74 -12.22 -30.20
N THR A 109 -40.76 -12.58 -29.42
CA THR A 109 -40.86 -12.19 -28.00
C THR A 109 -39.78 -12.88 -27.18
N PHE A 110 -39.51 -14.15 -27.49
CA PHE A 110 -38.40 -14.89 -26.89
C PHE A 110 -37.04 -14.25 -27.20
N ALA A 111 -36.80 -13.89 -28.46
CA ALA A 111 -35.57 -13.23 -28.90
C ALA A 111 -35.38 -11.86 -28.22
N LYS A 112 -36.44 -11.04 -28.11
CA LYS A 112 -36.40 -9.78 -27.37
C LYS A 112 -36.02 -9.97 -25.91
N LYS A 113 -36.61 -10.97 -25.24
CA LYS A 113 -36.29 -11.28 -23.83
C LYS A 113 -34.84 -11.72 -23.65
N LYS A 114 -34.33 -12.55 -24.56
CA LYS A 114 -32.93 -12.99 -24.56
C LYS A 114 -31.98 -11.83 -24.85
N MET A 115 -32.31 -10.96 -25.79
CA MET A 115 -31.51 -9.79 -26.10
C MET A 115 -31.47 -8.82 -24.92
N SER A 116 -32.59 -8.56 -24.24
CA SER A 116 -32.60 -7.74 -23.01
C SER A 116 -31.68 -8.32 -21.94
N ALA A 117 -31.77 -9.63 -21.67
CA ALA A 117 -30.90 -10.28 -20.69
C ALA A 117 -29.41 -10.26 -21.08
N LEU A 118 -29.10 -10.24 -22.38
CA LEU A 118 -27.72 -10.08 -22.87
C LEU A 118 -27.22 -8.65 -22.64
N LEU A 119 -28.04 -7.64 -22.96
CA LEU A 119 -27.70 -6.23 -22.74
C LEU A 119 -27.48 -5.93 -21.25
N ASP A 120 -28.31 -6.50 -20.36
CA ASP A 120 -28.18 -6.35 -18.91
C ASP A 120 -26.86 -6.93 -18.37
N ALA A 121 -26.29 -7.93 -19.06
CA ALA A 121 -25.02 -8.55 -18.69
C ALA A 121 -23.79 -7.78 -19.22
N MET A 122 -23.98 -6.77 -20.07
CA MET A 122 -22.93 -6.05 -20.81
C MET A 122 -22.98 -4.52 -20.53
N PRO A 123 -22.86 -4.07 -19.26
CA PRO A 123 -23.11 -2.68 -18.87
C PRO A 123 -22.05 -1.67 -19.34
N SER A 124 -20.86 -2.14 -19.68
CA SER A 124 -19.73 -1.31 -20.12
C SER A 124 -19.51 -1.35 -21.64
N ASP A 125 -20.32 -2.12 -22.36
CA ASP A 125 -20.15 -2.38 -23.79
C ASP A 125 -21.05 -1.46 -24.63
N GLU A 126 -20.62 -1.13 -25.84
CA GLU A 126 -21.38 -0.31 -26.77
C GLU A 126 -22.13 -1.21 -27.76
N ILE A 127 -23.47 -1.19 -27.71
CA ILE A 127 -24.29 -2.13 -28.48
C ILE A 127 -25.28 -1.39 -29.37
N GLY A 128 -25.13 -1.58 -30.69
CA GLY A 128 -26.12 -1.18 -31.69
C GLY A 128 -27.11 -2.30 -31.98
N VAL A 129 -28.39 -1.99 -32.15
CA VAL A 129 -29.42 -2.96 -32.52
C VAL A 129 -30.08 -2.54 -33.82
N VAL A 130 -30.14 -3.46 -34.79
CA VAL A 130 -30.82 -3.27 -36.08
C VAL A 130 -31.94 -4.29 -36.21
N ALA A 131 -33.14 -3.83 -36.53
CA ALA A 131 -34.24 -4.72 -36.90
C ALA A 131 -34.29 -4.84 -38.43
N PHE A 132 -34.47 -6.06 -38.94
CA PHE A 132 -34.63 -6.31 -40.37
C PHE A 132 -35.80 -7.27 -40.62
N ALA A 133 -36.44 -7.13 -41.78
CA ALA A 133 -37.45 -8.06 -42.26
C ALA A 133 -37.32 -8.21 -43.77
N TYR A 134 -37.70 -9.39 -44.26
CA TYR A 134 -37.97 -9.68 -45.65
C TYR A 134 -39.47 -9.97 -45.81
#